data_AF-A0A812IVB9-F1
#
_entry.id   AF-A0A812IVB9-F1
#
_cell.length_a   1.000
_cell.length_b   1.000
_cell.length_c   1.000
_cell.angle_alpha   90.00
_cell.angle_beta   90.00
_cell.angle_gamma   90.00
#
_symmetry.space_group_name_H-M   'P 1'
#
loop_
_entity.id
_entity.type
_entity.pdbx_description
1 polymer ?
#
loop_
_entity_poly.entity_id
_entity_poly.type
_entity_poly.pdbx_seq_one_letter_code
_entity_poly.pdbx_strand_id
1 'polypeptide(L)'
;VLQVCDELGIETAPAEVAAGMFIVPMQSWYSRDFISKTLRQQHASATDADAKVTIDQWIQWPFSCGSDDAWKFFMRMNEAALRATLVAKTAFERFCDQPAQVLTMTHFLTRPELKFDWTIPGIWDHIGCEGLDEQIRTIGSDVHVY
;
A
#
# COMPACT_ATOMS: atom_id res chain seq x y z
N VAL A 1 15.69 -4.66 -1.21
CA VAL A 1 15.18 -3.32 -1.60
C VAL A 1 15.57 -2.27 -0.57
N LEU A 2 15.10 -2.32 0.69
CA LEU A 2 15.41 -1.29 1.69
C LEU A 2 16.92 -1.05 1.90
N GLN A 3 17.74 -2.10 1.94
CA GLN A 3 19.20 -1.96 2.00
C GLN A 3 19.77 -1.20 0.79
N VAL A 4 19.27 -1.49 -0.42
CA VAL A 4 19.71 -0.79 -1.64
C VAL A 4 19.25 0.67 -1.61
N CYS A 5 18.05 0.94 -1.09
CA CYS A 5 17.59 2.31 -0.88
C CYS A 5 18.54 3.07 0.06
N ASP A 6 18.92 2.46 1.19
CA ASP A 6 19.88 3.02 2.14
C ASP A 6 21.25 3.29 1.50
N GLU A 7 21.80 2.31 0.75
CA GLU A 7 23.06 2.45 0.02
C GLU A 7 23.03 3.56 -1.04
N LEU A 8 21.86 3.85 -1.61
CA LEU A 8 21.65 4.90 -2.60
C LEU A 8 21.20 6.24 -2.00
N GLY A 9 21.04 6.34 -0.67
CA GLY A 9 20.54 7.54 0.00
C GLY A 9 19.08 7.85 -0.32
N ILE A 10 18.27 6.84 -0.64
CA ILE A 10 16.84 6.96 -0.88
C ILE A 10 16.11 6.83 0.44
N GLU A 11 15.47 7.92 0.88
CA GLU A 11 14.64 7.95 2.07
C GLU A 11 13.32 7.20 1.86
N THR A 12 13.09 6.17 2.67
CA THR A 12 11.87 5.35 2.64
C THR A 12 11.01 5.49 3.89
N ALA A 13 11.48 6.26 4.88
CA ALA A 13 10.74 6.56 6.10
C ALA A 13 9.79 7.76 5.87
N PRO A 14 8.72 7.89 6.67
CA PRO A 14 7.92 9.11 6.64
C PRO A 14 8.75 10.34 6.99
N ALA A 15 8.53 11.43 6.29
CA ALA A 15 9.26 12.67 6.49
C ALA A 15 8.36 13.90 6.33
N GLU A 16 8.62 14.91 7.13
CA GLU A 16 8.13 16.27 6.87
C GLU A 16 9.07 16.94 5.87
N VAL A 17 8.59 17.16 4.65
CA VAL A 17 9.40 17.68 3.54
C VAL A 17 9.25 19.19 3.35
N ALA A 18 8.20 19.77 3.91
CA ALA A 18 7.99 21.20 4.11
C ALA A 18 7.12 21.37 5.35
N ALA A 19 7.05 22.59 5.90
CA ALA A 19 6.27 22.87 7.11
C ALA A 19 4.82 22.34 6.98
N GLY A 20 4.48 21.35 7.81
CA GLY A 20 3.19 20.70 7.83
C GLY A 20 2.91 19.73 6.69
N MET A 21 3.85 19.47 5.78
CA MET A 21 3.70 18.57 4.65
C MET A 21 4.46 17.26 4.89
N PHE A 22 3.70 16.20 5.18
CA PHE A 22 4.22 14.87 5.48
C PHE A 22 4.08 13.95 4.26
N ILE A 23 5.18 13.33 3.84
CA ILE A 23 5.16 12.23 2.88
C ILE A 23 5.34 10.93 3.66
N VAL A 24 4.44 9.97 3.43
CA VAL A 24 4.36 8.70 4.16
C VAL A 24 4.39 7.54 3.15
N PRO A 25 5.59 7.00 2.84
CA PRO A 25 5.69 5.79 2.05
C PRO A 25 5.11 4.60 2.81
N MET A 26 4.12 3.94 2.22
CA MET A 26 3.40 2.84 2.84
C MET A 26 3.85 1.51 2.24
N GLN A 27 4.24 0.58 3.10
CA GLN A 27 4.58 -0.77 2.70
C GLN A 27 3.30 -1.55 2.38
N SER A 28 3.34 -2.35 1.33
CA SER A 28 2.18 -3.11 0.87
C SER A 28 2.57 -4.41 0.16
N TRP A 29 1.66 -5.36 0.20
CA TRP A 29 1.70 -6.61 -0.55
C TRP A 29 0.27 -7.02 -0.86
N TYR A 30 0.04 -7.81 -1.91
CA TYR A 30 -1.32 -8.17 -2.29
C TYR A 30 -1.98 -9.18 -1.33
N SER A 31 -3.31 -9.17 -1.29
CA SER A 31 -4.14 -10.26 -0.77
C SER A 31 -4.94 -10.88 -1.91
N ARG A 32 -4.98 -12.22 -2.00
CA ARG A 32 -5.65 -12.92 -3.12
C ARG A 32 -7.14 -12.63 -3.22
N ASP A 33 -7.77 -12.30 -2.10
CA ASP A 33 -9.22 -12.04 -2.02
C ASP A 33 -9.59 -10.57 -2.24
N PHE A 34 -8.62 -9.68 -2.48
CA PHE A 34 -8.83 -8.24 -2.63
C PHE A 34 -9.86 -7.90 -3.72
N ILE A 35 -9.77 -8.55 -4.88
CA ILE A 35 -10.78 -8.40 -5.93
C ILE A 35 -11.89 -9.43 -5.73
N SER A 36 -13.10 -8.93 -5.47
CA SER A 36 -14.29 -9.76 -5.34
C SER A 36 -14.57 -10.59 -6.60
N LYS A 37 -15.17 -11.77 -6.43
CA LYS A 37 -15.60 -12.63 -7.54
C LYS A 37 -16.50 -11.90 -8.54
N THR A 38 -17.38 -11.01 -8.05
CA THR A 38 -18.28 -10.21 -8.87
C THR A 38 -17.52 -9.28 -9.81
N LEU A 39 -16.51 -8.56 -9.30
CA LEU A 39 -15.68 -7.69 -10.13
C LEU A 39 -14.89 -8.50 -11.16
N ARG A 40 -14.34 -9.66 -10.78
CA ARG A 40 -13.67 -10.56 -11.74
C ARG A 40 -14.60 -10.97 -12.88
N GLN A 41 -15.84 -11.34 -12.58
CA GLN A 41 -16.83 -11.75 -13.58
C GLN A 41 -17.22 -10.60 -14.53
N GLN A 42 -17.34 -9.37 -14.02
CA GLN A 42 -17.62 -8.20 -14.86
C GLN A 42 -16.52 -7.93 -15.89
N HIS A 43 -15.31 -8.37 -15.61
CA HIS A 43 -14.13 -8.17 -16.44
C HIS A 43 -13.57 -9.47 -17.04
N ALA A 44 -14.27 -10.60 -16.90
CA ALA A 44 -13.81 -11.91 -17.36
C ALA A 44 -13.63 -12.01 -18.89
N SER A 45 -14.20 -11.09 -19.66
CA SER A 45 -13.95 -10.98 -21.11
C SER A 45 -12.58 -10.37 -21.45
N ALA A 46 -11.90 -9.73 -20.49
CA ALA A 46 -10.62 -9.08 -20.69
C ALA A 46 -9.42 -10.03 -20.50
N THR A 47 -9.58 -11.16 -19.78
CA THR A 47 -8.50 -12.11 -19.46
C THR A 47 -8.98 -13.54 -19.35
N ASP A 48 -8.09 -14.49 -19.62
CA ASP A 48 -8.29 -15.90 -19.28
C ASP A 48 -8.27 -16.03 -17.74
N ALA A 49 -9.45 -16.20 -17.14
CA ALA A 49 -9.62 -16.24 -15.69
C ALA A 49 -8.87 -17.41 -15.03
N ASP A 50 -8.45 -18.41 -15.83
CA ASP A 50 -7.70 -19.58 -15.36
C ASP A 50 -6.18 -19.42 -15.50
N ALA A 51 -5.70 -18.32 -16.12
CA ALA A 51 -4.27 -18.02 -16.20
C ALA A 51 -3.72 -17.68 -14.82
N LYS A 52 -2.85 -18.54 -14.29
CA LYS A 52 -2.17 -18.31 -13.01
C LYS A 52 -0.89 -17.53 -13.23
N VAL A 53 -0.79 -16.36 -12.60
CA VAL A 53 0.48 -15.68 -12.40
C VAL A 53 1.21 -16.38 -11.24
N THR A 54 2.44 -16.82 -11.50
CA THR A 54 3.25 -17.57 -10.54
C THR A 54 4.27 -16.68 -9.83
N ILE A 55 3.93 -15.41 -9.55
CA ILE A 55 4.85 -14.45 -8.90
C ILE A 55 5.42 -15.04 -7.61
N ASP A 56 4.59 -15.76 -6.85
CA ASP A 56 4.98 -16.44 -5.61
C ASP A 56 6.13 -17.43 -5.75
N GLN A 57 6.33 -18.04 -6.92
CA GLN A 57 7.39 -19.04 -7.11
C GLN A 57 8.80 -18.44 -6.99
N TRP A 58 8.92 -17.12 -7.13
CA TRP A 58 10.17 -16.39 -7.05
C TRP A 58 10.41 -15.77 -5.67
N ILE A 59 9.49 -15.98 -4.72
CA ILE A 59 9.47 -15.29 -3.44
C ILE A 59 9.65 -16.30 -2.31
N GLN A 60 10.65 -16.04 -1.47
CA GLN A 60 10.85 -16.78 -0.23
C GLN A 60 10.67 -15.83 0.95
N TRP A 61 9.56 -16.02 1.67
CA TRP A 61 9.29 -15.24 2.86
C TRP A 61 10.08 -15.80 4.06
N PRO A 62 10.65 -14.95 4.91
CA PRO A 62 11.34 -15.37 6.13
C PRO A 62 10.37 -15.76 7.27
N PHE A 63 9.08 -15.95 6.96
CA PHE A 63 8.02 -16.24 7.93
C PHE A 63 7.11 -17.39 7.45
N SER A 64 6.46 -18.07 8.41
CA SER A 64 5.76 -19.34 8.19
C SER A 64 4.42 -19.23 7.46
N CYS A 65 3.82 -18.04 7.36
CA CYS A 65 2.48 -17.87 6.81
C CYS A 65 2.42 -17.82 5.27
N GLY A 66 3.56 -17.95 4.58
CA GLY A 66 3.61 -17.93 3.11
C GLY A 66 3.12 -16.60 2.51
N SER A 67 2.75 -16.61 1.24
CA SER A 67 2.33 -15.39 0.53
C SER A 67 0.94 -14.89 0.91
N ASP A 68 0.01 -15.80 1.24
CA ASP A 68 -1.40 -15.48 1.46
C ASP A 68 -1.62 -14.48 2.60
N ASP A 69 -0.72 -14.49 3.59
CA ASP A 69 -0.74 -13.61 4.76
C ASP A 69 0.38 -12.57 4.77
N ALA A 70 1.24 -12.53 3.75
CA ALA A 70 2.38 -11.61 3.70
C ALA A 70 1.94 -10.14 3.81
N TRP A 71 0.79 -9.77 3.23
CA TRP A 71 0.23 -8.43 3.34
C TRP A 71 0.01 -7.97 4.80
N LYS A 72 -0.37 -8.87 5.71
CA LYS A 72 -0.56 -8.54 7.14
C LYS A 72 0.74 -8.12 7.80
N PHE A 73 1.87 -8.71 7.39
CA PHE A 73 3.19 -8.30 7.86
C PHE A 73 3.50 -6.86 7.45
N PHE A 74 3.26 -6.51 6.18
CA PHE A 74 3.46 -5.13 5.70
C PHE A 74 2.50 -4.13 6.35
N MET A 75 1.26 -4.51 6.64
CA MET A 75 0.34 -3.64 7.39
C MET A 75 0.89 -3.34 8.79
N ARG A 76 1.47 -4.33 9.47
CA ARG A 76 2.11 -4.12 10.78
C ARG A 76 3.35 -3.24 10.69
N MET A 77 4.14 -3.37 9.62
CA MET A 77 5.32 -2.50 9.40
C MET A 77 4.92 -1.02 9.32
N ASN A 78 3.76 -0.71 8.74
CA ASN A 78 3.30 0.67 8.62
C ASN A 78 2.92 1.28 9.97
N GLU A 79 2.51 0.50 10.97
CA GLU A 79 1.94 1.04 12.21
C GLU A 79 2.86 2.02 12.95
N ALA A 80 4.16 1.74 13.01
CA ALA A 80 5.12 2.62 13.68
C ALA A 80 5.25 3.96 12.95
N ALA A 81 5.35 3.92 11.62
CA ALA A 81 5.36 5.08 10.74
C ALA A 81 4.07 5.90 10.89
N LEU A 82 2.91 5.24 10.87
CA LEU A 82 1.60 5.88 11.02
C LEU A 82 1.48 6.60 12.36
N ARG A 83 1.87 5.95 13.46
CA ARG A 83 1.84 6.57 14.80
C ARG A 83 2.76 7.79 14.88
N ALA A 84 3.98 7.69 14.35
CA ALA A 84 4.93 8.80 14.38
C ALA A 84 4.41 10.01 13.60
N THR A 85 3.88 9.79 12.38
CA THR A 85 3.29 10.86 11.57
C THR A 85 2.07 11.47 12.24
N LEU A 86 1.18 10.69 12.85
CA LEU A 86 0.01 11.24 13.57
C LEU A 86 0.41 12.15 14.74
N VAL A 87 1.45 11.77 15.49
CA VAL A 87 2.00 12.61 16.57
C VAL A 87 2.58 13.92 16.02
N ALA A 88 3.40 13.84 14.97
CA ALA A 88 4.00 15.02 14.35
C ALA A 88 2.95 15.96 13.74
N LYS A 89 1.97 15.39 13.02
CA LYS A 89 0.81 16.08 12.46
C LYS A 89 0.04 16.84 13.54
N THR A 90 -0.33 16.14 14.62
CA THR A 90 -1.09 16.74 15.74
C THR A 90 -0.31 17.87 16.42
N ALA A 91 1.00 17.70 16.58
CA ALA A 91 1.85 18.73 17.14
C ALA A 91 1.90 19.97 16.23
N PHE A 92 2.15 19.78 14.94
CA PHE A 92 2.17 20.86 13.95
C PHE A 92 0.85 21.65 13.97
N GLU A 93 -0.28 20.96 13.85
CA GLU A 93 -1.60 21.59 13.82
C GLU A 93 -1.88 22.41 15.09
N ARG A 94 -1.42 21.94 16.25
CA ARG A 94 -1.57 22.64 17.52
C ARG A 94 -0.69 23.87 17.66
N PHE A 95 0.56 23.81 17.18
CA PHE A 95 1.54 24.89 17.37
C PHE A 95 1.51 25.95 16.28
N CYS A 96 1.12 25.56 15.06
CA CYS A 96 1.13 26.43 13.89
C CYS A 96 -0.26 26.97 13.52
N ASP A 97 -1.33 26.47 14.15
CA ASP A 97 -2.72 26.86 13.87
C ASP A 97 -3.09 26.75 12.38
N GLN A 98 -2.56 25.71 11.73
CA GLN A 98 -2.74 25.40 10.31
C GLN A 98 -2.91 23.90 10.11
N PRO A 99 -3.75 23.45 9.17
CA PRO A 99 -3.90 22.03 8.87
C PRO A 99 -2.59 21.49 8.28
N ALA A 100 -2.17 20.32 8.76
CA ALA A 100 -1.10 19.57 8.14
C ALA A 100 -1.63 18.82 6.91
N GLN A 101 -0.77 18.63 5.91
CA GLN A 101 -1.02 17.83 4.72
C GLN A 101 -0.29 16.50 4.80
N VAL A 102 -0.98 15.42 4.45
CA VAL A 102 -0.45 14.06 4.46
C VAL A 102 -0.59 13.44 3.07
N LEU A 103 0.55 13.13 2.45
CA LEU A 103 0.63 12.42 1.18
C LEU A 103 1.11 11.00 1.44
N THR A 104 0.34 10.01 1.01
CA THR A 104 0.71 8.59 1.11
C THR A 104 1.01 8.01 -0.27
N MET A 105 1.80 6.95 -0.32
CA MET A 105 2.04 6.20 -1.56
C MET A 105 2.18 4.70 -1.32
N THR A 106 1.66 3.88 -2.23
CA THR A 106 1.83 2.42 -2.27
C THR A 106 2.17 1.94 -3.68
N HIS A 107 2.59 0.69 -3.80
CA HIS A 107 2.70 0.03 -5.11
C HIS A 107 1.42 -0.72 -5.50
N PHE A 108 0.62 -1.09 -4.50
CA PHE A 108 -0.59 -1.89 -4.67
C PHE A 108 -1.84 -1.01 -4.57
N LEU A 109 -2.92 -1.45 -5.23
CA LEU A 109 -4.23 -0.81 -5.17
C LEU A 109 -4.76 -0.81 -3.73
N THR A 110 -5.36 0.31 -3.35
CA THR A 110 -5.98 0.50 -2.04
C THR A 110 -7.45 0.14 -2.03
N ARG A 111 -8.10 0.26 -3.20
CA ARG A 111 -9.51 -0.06 -3.40
C ARG A 111 -9.71 -0.84 -4.70
N PRO A 112 -10.60 -1.84 -4.71
CA PRO A 112 -10.76 -2.73 -5.86
C PRO A 112 -11.46 -2.05 -7.04
N GLU A 113 -12.11 -0.90 -6.83
CA GLU A 113 -12.76 -0.12 -7.89
C GLU A 113 -11.79 0.81 -8.65
N LEU A 114 -10.53 0.93 -8.22
CA LEU A 114 -9.54 1.77 -8.88
C LEU A 114 -9.19 1.22 -10.26
N LYS A 115 -8.84 2.12 -11.18
CA LYS A 115 -8.53 1.74 -12.56
C LYS A 115 -7.22 0.97 -12.61
N PHE A 116 -7.25 -0.19 -13.23
CA PHE A 116 -6.09 -1.01 -13.56
C PHE A 116 -6.27 -1.62 -14.96
N ASP A 117 -5.20 -2.05 -15.59
CA ASP A 117 -5.28 -2.76 -16.87
C ASP A 117 -5.76 -4.21 -16.66
N TRP A 118 -7.06 -4.40 -16.85
CA TRP A 118 -7.74 -5.69 -16.69
C TRP A 118 -7.39 -6.72 -17.78
N THR A 119 -6.59 -6.36 -18.78
CA THR A 119 -6.19 -7.28 -19.87
C THR A 119 -4.99 -8.16 -19.52
N ILE A 120 -4.33 -7.92 -18.38
CA ILE A 120 -3.17 -8.69 -17.93
C ILE A 120 -3.64 -10.00 -17.28
N PRO A 121 -3.35 -11.19 -17.86
CA PRO A 121 -3.85 -12.46 -17.33
C PRO A 121 -3.36 -12.75 -15.90
N GLY A 122 -4.25 -13.24 -15.03
CA GLY A 122 -3.94 -13.64 -13.65
C GLY A 122 -3.54 -12.50 -12.69
N ILE A 123 -3.62 -11.25 -13.13
CA ILE A 123 -3.21 -10.08 -12.33
C ILE A 123 -4.11 -9.85 -11.11
N TRP A 124 -5.37 -10.30 -11.19
CA TRP A 124 -6.42 -10.17 -10.16
C TRP A 124 -5.98 -10.55 -8.76
N ASP A 125 -5.15 -11.59 -8.65
CA ASP A 125 -4.70 -12.13 -7.37
C ASP A 125 -3.51 -11.34 -6.78
N HIS A 126 -2.97 -10.36 -7.52
CA HIS A 126 -1.66 -9.73 -7.24
C HIS A 126 -1.68 -8.19 -7.26
N ILE A 127 -2.86 -7.53 -7.26
CA ILE A 127 -2.93 -6.07 -7.53
C ILE A 127 -3.22 -5.19 -6.33
N GLY A 128 -3.71 -5.72 -5.22
CA GLY A 128 -4.12 -4.89 -4.09
C GLY A 128 -4.25 -5.68 -2.81
N CYS A 129 -4.47 -4.98 -1.71
CA CYS A 129 -4.76 -5.65 -0.44
C CYS A 129 -5.77 -4.92 0.42
N GLU A 130 -6.39 -5.73 1.27
CA GLU A 130 -7.27 -5.25 2.32
C GLU A 130 -6.47 -4.48 3.38
N GLY A 131 -7.14 -3.57 4.09
CA GLY A 131 -6.56 -2.79 5.19
C GLY A 131 -5.75 -1.57 4.79
N LEU A 132 -5.25 -1.47 3.56
CA LEU A 132 -4.51 -0.28 3.10
C LEU A 132 -5.38 0.99 3.12
N ASP A 133 -6.58 0.93 2.54
CA ASP A 133 -7.52 2.05 2.53
C ASP A 133 -7.86 2.51 3.96
N GLU A 134 -7.97 1.57 4.91
CA GLU A 134 -8.19 1.89 6.32
C GLU A 134 -6.99 2.67 6.89
N GLN A 135 -5.76 2.18 6.72
CA GLN A 135 -4.55 2.87 7.22
C GLN A 135 -4.39 4.28 6.61
N ILE A 136 -4.65 4.43 5.32
CA ILE A 136 -4.59 5.71 4.59
C ILE A 136 -5.63 6.69 5.12
N ARG A 137 -6.85 6.22 5.40
CA ARG A 137 -7.89 7.04 6.00
C ARG A 137 -7.59 7.38 7.45
N THR A 138 -7.04 6.43 8.22
CA THR A 138 -6.67 6.65 9.63
C THR A 138 -5.61 7.74 9.76
N ILE A 139 -4.64 7.82 8.86
CA ILE A 139 -3.64 8.90 8.88
C ILE A 139 -4.16 10.24 8.34
N GLY A 140 -5.40 10.27 7.82
CA GLY A 140 -5.99 11.46 7.23
C GLY A 140 -5.25 11.91 5.97
N SER A 141 -4.85 10.97 5.11
CA SER A 141 -4.16 11.29 3.87
C SER A 141 -5.03 12.16 2.96
N ASP A 142 -4.49 13.29 2.50
CA ASP A 142 -5.12 14.20 1.55
C ASP A 142 -4.99 13.69 0.11
N VAL A 143 -3.82 13.13 -0.21
CA VAL A 143 -3.50 12.55 -1.51
C VAL A 143 -2.85 11.20 -1.32
N HIS A 144 -3.27 10.23 -2.14
CA HIS A 144 -2.67 8.90 -2.20
C HIS A 144 -2.24 8.56 -3.62
N VAL A 145 -1.00 8.08 -3.79
CA VAL A 145 -0.42 7.67 -5.07
C VAL A 145 -0.22 6.16 -5.10
N TYR A 146 -0.66 5.50 -6.18
CA TYR A 146 -0.49 4.06 -6.42
C TYR A 146 -0.11 3.79 -7.88
#